data_AF-A0A1N7GTS8-F1
#
_entry.id   AF-A0A1N7GTS8-F1
#
_cell.length_a   1.000
_cell.length_b   1.000
_cell.length_c   1.000
_cell.angle_alpha   90.00
_cell.angle_beta   90.00
_cell.angle_gamma   90.00
#
_symmetry.space_group_name_H-M   'P 1'
#
loop_
_entity.id
_entity.type
_entity.pdbx_description
1 polymer ?
#
loop_
_entity_poly.entity_id
_entity_poly.type
_entity_poly.pdbx_seq_one_letter_code
_entity_poly.pdbx_strand_id
1 'polypeptide(L)'
;MNNIQKLKDRRERLTSEVERLRAELLHYETALASPKSIERGRERDVQDQYADRKRKCDSLDFEINRLSQKIVRRENIANHETLMAGYRDAMATWKADEHELNEKRQSVSTRLNEIRQQATDEMAKARQAETEAATAYAQAVAWGDTDGEKTANADAQKAAKNLATVAEQNRRQQLIIGALEQELATIDQPISEAKQEHQKIENKALHLANAVLEEKWNEAAQALLDVGGQLCAARRMIDRDPVALLKLNVPEQGENFSSWDWSDLSERSVRYKVKDVLAL
;
A
#
# COMPACT_ATOMS: atom_id res chain seq x y z
N MET A 1 0.43 8.72 28.72
CA MET A 1 1.41 7.68 29.11
C MET A 1 0.87 6.67 30.13
N ASN A 2 0.30 7.07 31.27
CA ASN A 2 -0.14 6.14 32.34
C ASN A 2 -1.17 5.07 31.88
N ASN A 3 -2.00 5.37 30.88
CA ASN A 3 -2.99 4.42 30.35
C ASN A 3 -2.39 3.33 29.44
N ILE A 4 -1.30 3.62 28.70
CA ILE A 4 -0.64 2.62 27.83
C ILE A 4 0.05 1.56 28.69
N GLN A 5 0.75 1.98 29.75
CA GLN A 5 1.42 1.04 30.65
C GLN A 5 0.42 0.10 31.34
N LYS A 6 -0.71 0.63 31.82
CA LYS A 6 -1.79 -0.20 32.40
C LYS A 6 -2.30 -1.28 31.43
N LEU A 7 -2.41 -0.96 30.14
CA LEU A 7 -2.80 -1.95 29.13
C LEU A 7 -1.73 -3.02 28.93
N LYS A 8 -0.44 -2.62 28.94
CA LYS A 8 0.69 -3.57 28.87
C LYS A 8 0.71 -4.51 30.06
N ASP A 9 0.61 -3.97 31.28
CA ASP A 9 0.58 -4.75 32.52
C ASP A 9 -0.61 -5.72 32.55
N ARG A 10 -1.78 -5.29 32.03
CA ARG A 10 -2.94 -6.18 31.89
C ARG A 10 -2.66 -7.30 30.88
N ARG A 11 -2.14 -6.97 29.70
CA ARG A 11 -1.81 -7.96 28.67
C ARG A 11 -0.85 -9.01 29.22
N GLU A 12 0.20 -8.59 29.91
CA GLU A 12 1.20 -9.48 30.51
C GLU A 12 0.56 -10.45 31.53
N ARG A 13 -0.30 -9.94 32.42
CA ARG A 13 -1.05 -10.80 33.35
C ARG A 13 -1.90 -11.85 32.65
N LEU A 14 -2.62 -11.48 31.59
CA LEU A 14 -3.44 -12.43 30.82
C LEU A 14 -2.57 -13.45 30.08
N THR A 15 -1.42 -13.03 29.55
CA THR A 15 -0.46 -13.93 28.91
C THR A 15 0.03 -15.00 29.89
N SER A 16 0.44 -14.60 31.11
CA SER A 16 0.84 -15.55 32.15
C SER A 16 -0.31 -16.48 32.56
N GLU A 17 -1.56 -15.99 32.60
CA GLU A 17 -2.72 -16.82 32.90
C GLU A 17 -2.98 -17.87 31.80
N VAL A 18 -2.88 -17.48 30.52
CA VAL A 18 -3.04 -18.41 29.39
C VAL A 18 -1.94 -19.46 29.38
N GLU A 19 -0.70 -19.08 29.66
CA GLU A 19 0.42 -20.02 29.75
C GLU A 19 0.19 -21.06 30.86
N ARG A 20 -0.30 -20.62 32.02
CA ARG A 20 -0.68 -21.53 33.11
C ARG A 20 -1.79 -22.49 32.69
N LEU A 21 -2.85 -21.99 32.04
CA LEU A 21 -3.96 -22.82 31.57
C LEU A 21 -3.54 -23.80 30.47
N ARG A 22 -2.62 -23.41 29.58
CA ARG A 22 -2.03 -24.30 28.57
C ARG A 22 -1.21 -25.42 29.20
N ALA A 23 -0.44 -25.12 30.25
CA ALA A 23 0.26 -26.13 31.01
C ALA A 23 -0.72 -27.12 31.68
N GLU A 24 -1.82 -26.62 32.26
CA GLU A 24 -2.90 -27.46 32.80
C GLU A 24 -3.55 -28.32 31.70
N LEU A 25 -3.84 -27.75 30.52
CA LEU A 25 -4.43 -28.47 29.37
C LEU A 25 -3.59 -29.67 28.93
N LEU A 26 -2.26 -29.53 28.92
CA LEU A 26 -1.36 -30.63 28.56
C LEU A 26 -1.55 -31.86 29.45
N HIS A 27 -1.90 -31.66 30.73
CA HIS A 27 -2.16 -32.77 31.65
C HIS A 27 -3.45 -33.51 31.27
N TYR A 28 -4.49 -32.78 30.86
CA TYR A 28 -5.75 -33.36 30.36
C TYR A 28 -5.55 -34.07 29.02
N GLU A 29 -4.77 -33.50 28.10
CA GLU A 29 -4.44 -34.13 26.81
C GLU A 29 -3.69 -35.45 27.01
N THR A 30 -2.73 -35.46 27.93
CA THR A 30 -1.97 -36.67 28.27
C THR A 30 -2.90 -37.75 28.88
N ALA A 31 -3.82 -37.37 29.77
CA ALA A 31 -4.80 -38.28 30.34
C ALA A 31 -5.73 -38.87 29.27
N LEU A 32 -6.24 -38.03 28.36
CA LEU A 32 -7.12 -38.45 27.26
C LEU A 32 -6.39 -39.33 26.23
N ALA A 33 -5.09 -39.12 26.01
CA ALA A 33 -4.27 -39.94 25.12
C ALA A 33 -3.98 -41.34 25.69
N SER A 34 -4.05 -41.52 27.02
CA SER A 34 -3.92 -42.81 27.69
C SER A 34 -5.14 -43.11 28.58
N PRO A 35 -6.28 -43.55 28.00
CA PRO A 35 -7.52 -43.77 28.75
C PRO A 35 -7.40 -44.77 29.92
N LYS A 36 -6.38 -45.64 29.91
CA LYS A 36 -6.07 -46.54 31.04
C LYS A 36 -5.66 -45.80 32.32
N SER A 37 -5.22 -44.55 32.21
CA SER A 37 -4.85 -43.67 33.32
C SER A 37 -6.04 -42.91 33.92
N ILE A 38 -7.20 -42.95 33.25
CA ILE A 38 -8.44 -42.33 33.71
C ILE A 38 -9.25 -43.35 34.52
N GLU A 39 -9.79 -42.94 35.67
CA GLU A 39 -10.72 -43.76 36.42
C GLU A 39 -11.97 -44.08 35.57
N ARG A 40 -12.34 -45.36 35.50
CA ARG A 40 -13.45 -45.85 34.68
C ARG A 40 -14.75 -45.07 34.98
N GLY A 41 -15.30 -44.41 33.97
CA GLY A 41 -16.50 -43.58 34.07
C GLY A 41 -16.25 -42.08 34.24
N ARG A 42 -15.00 -41.62 34.39
CA ARG A 42 -14.63 -40.20 34.48
C ARG A 42 -14.12 -39.61 33.16
N GLU A 43 -14.13 -40.37 32.07
CA GLU A 43 -13.63 -39.91 30.77
C GLU A 43 -14.38 -38.67 30.27
N ARG A 44 -15.70 -38.61 30.51
CA ARG A 44 -16.54 -37.46 30.16
C ARG A 44 -16.16 -36.22 30.96
N ASP A 45 -15.92 -36.36 32.27
CA ASP A 45 -15.52 -35.24 33.14
C ASP A 45 -14.16 -34.66 32.75
N VAL A 46 -13.21 -35.53 32.34
CA VAL A 46 -11.89 -35.10 31.84
C VAL A 46 -12.04 -34.35 30.51
N GLN A 47 -12.91 -34.82 29.61
CA GLN A 47 -13.22 -34.13 28.34
C GLN A 47 -13.89 -32.77 28.57
N ASP A 48 -14.86 -32.70 29.49
CA ASP A 48 -15.56 -31.45 29.81
C ASP A 48 -14.60 -30.43 30.43
N GLN A 49 -13.75 -30.86 31.37
CA GLN A 49 -12.70 -30.02 31.97
C GLN A 49 -11.65 -29.54 30.97
N TYR A 50 -11.30 -30.37 29.99
CA TYR A 50 -10.43 -29.99 28.88
C TYR A 50 -11.11 -28.92 28.01
N ALA A 51 -12.36 -29.17 27.60
CA ALA A 51 -13.12 -28.27 26.74
C ALA A 51 -13.31 -26.89 27.39
N ASP A 52 -13.63 -26.83 28.69
CA ASP A 52 -13.80 -25.58 29.43
C ASP A 52 -12.50 -24.78 29.52
N ARG A 53 -11.37 -25.43 29.84
CA ARG A 53 -10.07 -24.76 29.86
C ARG A 53 -9.65 -24.28 28.48
N LYS A 54 -9.93 -25.06 27.43
CA LYS A 54 -9.65 -24.67 26.05
C LYS A 54 -10.44 -23.43 25.65
N ARG A 55 -11.74 -23.40 25.91
CA ARG A 55 -12.58 -22.21 25.70
C ARG A 55 -12.04 -20.99 26.45
N LYS A 56 -11.57 -21.17 27.69
CA LYS A 56 -10.98 -20.10 28.47
C LYS A 56 -9.66 -19.60 27.85
N CYS A 57 -8.79 -20.49 27.39
CA CYS A 57 -7.60 -20.11 26.63
C CYS A 57 -7.96 -19.30 25.38
N ASP A 58 -8.89 -19.80 24.56
CA ASP A 58 -9.33 -19.12 23.33
C ASP A 58 -9.87 -17.70 23.63
N SER A 59 -10.66 -17.57 24.70
CA SER A 59 -11.17 -16.26 25.16
C SER A 59 -10.06 -15.32 25.62
N LEU A 60 -9.06 -15.82 26.35
CA LEU A 60 -7.94 -15.02 26.82
C LEU A 60 -7.02 -14.61 25.67
N ASP A 61 -6.75 -15.51 24.72
CA ASP A 61 -5.99 -15.21 23.51
C ASP A 61 -6.66 -14.10 22.69
N PHE A 62 -7.99 -14.14 22.57
CA PHE A 62 -8.74 -13.07 21.93
C PHE A 62 -8.61 -11.73 22.68
N GLU A 63 -8.70 -11.74 24.01
CA GLU A 63 -8.52 -10.52 24.82
C GLU A 63 -7.10 -9.95 24.71
N ILE A 64 -6.07 -10.81 24.74
CA ILE A 64 -4.67 -10.44 24.53
C ILE A 64 -4.47 -9.80 23.16
N ASN A 65 -5.08 -10.36 22.11
CA ASN A 65 -5.02 -9.80 20.76
C ASN A 65 -5.64 -8.41 20.71
N ARG A 66 -6.86 -8.25 21.27
CA ARG A 66 -7.54 -6.95 21.36
C ARG A 66 -6.73 -5.91 22.11
N LEU A 67 -6.13 -6.27 23.25
CA LEU A 67 -5.26 -5.37 24.02
C LEU A 67 -4.01 -4.99 23.24
N SER A 68 -3.41 -5.94 22.52
CA SER A 68 -2.22 -5.69 21.70
C SER A 68 -2.50 -4.70 20.58
N GLN A 69 -3.63 -4.86 19.88
CA GLN A 69 -4.06 -3.90 18.84
C GLN A 69 -4.26 -2.49 19.42
N LYS A 70 -4.91 -2.38 20.59
CA LYS A 70 -5.09 -1.09 21.28
C LYS A 70 -3.77 -0.44 21.70
N ILE A 71 -2.83 -1.23 22.23
CA ILE A 71 -1.50 -0.73 22.61
C ILE A 71 -0.78 -0.17 21.39
N VAL A 72 -0.70 -0.95 20.30
CA VAL A 72 -0.04 -0.54 19.06
C VAL A 72 -0.67 0.74 18.51
N ARG A 73 -2.00 0.83 18.46
CA ARG A 73 -2.69 2.05 18.02
C ARG A 73 -2.29 3.27 18.85
N ARG A 74 -2.35 3.17 20.18
CA ARG A 74 -2.04 4.29 21.08
C ARG A 74 -0.57 4.69 21.03
N GLU A 75 0.34 3.74 20.88
CA GLU A 75 1.77 4.02 20.69
C GLU A 75 2.03 4.71 19.35
N ASN A 76 1.37 4.27 18.29
CA ASN A 76 1.47 4.90 16.98
C ASN A 76 0.94 6.34 16.99
N ILE A 77 -0.19 6.60 17.64
CA ILE A 77 -0.72 7.97 17.83
C ILE A 77 0.25 8.80 18.67
N ALA A 78 0.80 8.26 19.76
CA ALA A 78 1.76 8.99 20.59
C ALA A 78 3.05 9.34 19.85
N ASN A 79 3.50 8.48 18.93
CA ASN A 79 4.73 8.65 18.15
C ASN A 79 4.48 9.13 16.71
N HIS A 80 3.28 9.68 16.43
CA HIS A 80 2.84 9.89 15.06
C HIS A 80 3.72 10.85 14.27
N GLU A 81 4.28 11.89 14.91
CA GLU A 81 5.14 12.87 14.23
C GLU A 81 6.39 12.21 13.64
N THR A 82 7.10 11.42 14.45
CA THR A 82 8.29 10.67 14.03
C THR A 82 7.95 9.63 12.97
N LEU A 83 6.84 8.89 13.15
CA LEU A 83 6.41 7.86 12.19
C LEU A 83 6.00 8.48 10.84
N MET A 84 5.24 9.58 10.86
CA MET A 84 4.82 10.29 9.65
C MET A 84 6.01 10.91 8.91
N ALA A 85 7.00 11.43 9.62
CA ALA A 85 8.25 11.88 9.02
C ALA A 85 8.98 10.73 8.32
N GLY A 86 9.17 9.60 9.02
CA GLY A 86 9.80 8.41 8.43
C GLY A 86 9.06 7.86 7.21
N TYR A 87 7.72 7.91 7.20
CA TYR A 87 6.95 7.52 6.01
C TYR A 87 7.12 8.50 4.85
N ARG A 88 7.16 9.81 5.10
CA ARG A 88 7.41 10.81 4.04
C ARG A 88 8.79 10.62 3.42
N ASP A 89 9.80 10.43 4.25
CA ASP A 89 11.18 10.21 3.79
C ASP A 89 11.27 8.91 2.97
N ALA A 90 10.68 7.82 3.45
CA ALA A 90 10.68 6.55 2.73
C ALA A 90 9.91 6.64 1.39
N MET A 91 8.74 7.29 1.36
CA MET A 91 8.02 7.54 0.11
C MET A 91 8.83 8.39 -0.86
N ALA A 92 9.53 9.43 -0.37
CA ALA A 92 10.38 10.28 -1.19
C ALA A 92 11.54 9.49 -1.81
N THR A 93 12.20 8.62 -1.05
CA THR A 93 13.26 7.73 -1.56
C THR A 93 12.74 6.81 -2.66
N TRP A 94 11.63 6.08 -2.42
CA TRP A 94 11.07 5.20 -3.44
C TRP A 94 10.60 5.96 -4.68
N LYS A 95 10.12 7.20 -4.52
CA LYS A 95 9.72 8.05 -5.64
C LYS A 95 10.93 8.51 -6.45
N ALA A 96 12.05 8.82 -5.80
CA ALA A 96 13.30 9.15 -6.46
C ALA A 96 13.85 7.94 -7.23
N ASP A 97 13.87 6.75 -6.61
CA ASP A 97 14.30 5.51 -7.27
C ASP A 97 13.42 5.18 -8.49
N GLU A 98 12.09 5.31 -8.36
CA GLU A 98 11.15 5.16 -9.47
C GLU A 98 11.44 6.16 -10.60
N HIS A 99 11.77 7.40 -10.26
CA HIS A 99 12.09 8.44 -11.24
C HIS A 99 13.37 8.11 -12.02
N GLU A 100 14.47 7.77 -11.34
CA GLU A 100 15.73 7.40 -11.98
C GLU A 100 15.58 6.18 -12.91
N LEU A 101 14.81 5.17 -12.48
CA LEU A 101 14.54 4.00 -13.32
C LEU A 101 13.72 4.36 -14.55
N ASN A 102 12.73 5.24 -14.42
CA ASN A 102 11.95 5.73 -15.57
C ASN A 102 12.81 6.54 -16.55
N GLU A 103 13.75 7.36 -16.07
CA GLU A 103 14.69 8.08 -16.94
C GLU A 103 15.57 7.10 -17.74
N LYS A 104 16.12 6.08 -17.07
CA LYS A 104 16.89 5.01 -17.72
C LYS A 104 16.03 4.29 -18.77
N ARG A 105 14.82 3.90 -18.41
CA ARG A 105 13.85 3.26 -19.32
C ARG A 105 13.56 4.12 -20.53
N GLN A 106 13.35 5.43 -20.34
CA GLN A 106 13.05 6.37 -21.43
C GLN A 106 14.24 6.53 -22.37
N SER A 107 15.46 6.61 -21.84
CA SER A 107 16.70 6.65 -22.64
C SER A 107 16.85 5.40 -23.51
N VAL A 108 16.71 4.22 -22.91
CA VAL A 108 16.78 2.93 -23.63
C VAL A 108 15.67 2.82 -24.68
N SER A 109 14.43 3.20 -24.33
CA SER A 109 13.29 3.17 -25.26
C SER A 109 13.46 4.12 -26.44
N THR A 110 14.01 5.31 -26.21
CA THR A 110 14.31 6.28 -27.27
C THR A 110 15.35 5.68 -28.23
N ARG A 111 16.45 5.14 -27.68
CA ARG A 111 17.51 4.54 -28.49
C ARG A 111 17.05 3.32 -29.27
N LEU A 112 16.18 2.49 -28.68
CA LEU A 112 15.57 1.35 -29.34
C LEU A 112 14.74 1.77 -30.56
N ASN A 113 13.93 2.81 -30.41
CA ASN A 113 13.11 3.33 -31.51
C ASN A 113 13.96 3.93 -32.63
N GLU A 114 15.03 4.66 -32.30
CA GLU A 114 16.00 5.17 -33.29
C GLU A 114 16.64 4.02 -34.10
N ILE A 115 17.13 2.98 -33.43
CA ILE A 115 17.78 1.84 -34.09
C ILE A 115 16.79 1.09 -34.98
N ARG A 116 15.55 0.88 -34.52
CA ARG A 116 14.49 0.25 -35.33
C ARG A 116 14.21 1.07 -36.59
N GLN A 117 14.03 2.37 -36.44
CA GLN A 117 13.75 3.27 -37.57
C GLN A 117 14.91 3.29 -38.56
N GLN A 118 16.15 3.39 -38.08
CA GLN A 118 17.34 3.35 -38.91
C GLN A 118 17.43 2.02 -39.69
N ALA A 119 17.22 0.89 -39.02
CA ALA A 119 17.25 -0.44 -39.63
C ALA A 119 16.20 -0.60 -40.76
N THR A 120 14.99 -0.08 -40.54
CA THR A 120 13.92 -0.12 -41.56
C THR A 120 14.22 0.79 -42.74
N ASP A 121 14.70 2.01 -42.48
CA ASP A 121 14.96 3.00 -43.52
C ASP A 121 16.15 2.61 -44.40
N GLU A 122 17.23 2.11 -43.80
CA GLU A 122 18.40 1.62 -44.54
C GLU A 122 18.04 0.42 -45.43
N MET A 123 17.25 -0.53 -44.91
CA MET A 123 16.83 -1.70 -45.67
C MET A 123 15.87 -1.32 -46.81
N ALA A 124 14.94 -0.39 -46.57
CA ALA A 124 14.03 0.12 -47.59
C ALA A 124 14.77 0.82 -48.72
N LYS A 125 15.72 1.72 -48.39
CA LYS A 125 16.57 2.41 -49.36
C LYS A 125 17.41 1.44 -50.19
N ALA A 126 17.99 0.41 -49.57
CA ALA A 126 18.80 -0.57 -50.27
C ALA A 126 17.96 -1.42 -51.25
N ARG A 127 16.75 -1.84 -50.84
CA ARG A 127 15.82 -2.58 -51.73
C ARG A 127 15.32 -1.71 -52.87
N GLN A 128 15.03 -0.44 -52.60
CA GLN A 128 14.61 0.50 -53.63
C GLN A 128 15.71 0.69 -54.68
N ALA A 129 16.96 0.91 -54.25
CA ALA A 129 18.10 1.03 -55.16
C ALA A 129 18.31 -0.22 -56.03
N GLU A 130 18.11 -1.42 -55.47
CA GLU A 130 18.16 -2.68 -56.24
C GLU A 130 17.03 -2.76 -57.27
N THR A 131 15.81 -2.40 -56.88
CA THR A 131 14.63 -2.42 -57.76
C THR A 131 14.77 -1.41 -58.91
N GLU A 132 15.26 -0.21 -58.62
CA GLU A 132 15.53 0.84 -59.60
C GLU A 132 16.61 0.39 -60.61
N ALA A 133 17.71 -0.21 -60.13
CA ALA A 133 18.77 -0.71 -61.00
C ALA A 133 18.29 -1.89 -61.87
N ALA A 134 17.51 -2.81 -61.32
CA ALA A 134 16.91 -3.91 -62.09
C ALA A 134 15.92 -3.41 -63.16
N THR A 135 15.16 -2.36 -62.85
CA THR A 135 14.23 -1.73 -63.80
C THR A 135 14.98 -1.04 -64.93
N ALA A 136 16.06 -0.30 -64.62
CA ALA A 136 16.91 0.34 -65.61
C ALA A 136 17.55 -0.69 -66.55
N TYR A 137 18.00 -1.82 -66.02
CA TYR A 137 18.54 -2.92 -66.83
C TYR A 137 17.48 -3.50 -67.77
N ALA A 138 16.27 -3.79 -67.27
CA ALA A 138 15.17 -4.29 -68.10
C ALA A 138 14.78 -3.30 -69.22
N GLN A 139 14.82 -1.99 -68.94
CA GLN A 139 14.55 -0.95 -69.93
C GLN A 139 15.64 -0.89 -71.02
N ALA A 140 16.92 -0.92 -70.64
CA ALA A 140 18.03 -0.93 -71.60
C ALA A 140 17.99 -2.15 -72.54
N VAL A 141 17.68 -3.33 -71.98
CA VAL A 141 17.49 -4.57 -72.75
C VAL A 141 16.30 -4.43 -73.72
N ALA A 142 15.18 -3.85 -73.27
CA ALA A 142 14.00 -3.67 -74.11
C ALA A 142 14.23 -2.70 -75.28
N TRP A 143 15.14 -1.72 -75.14
CA TRP A 143 15.44 -0.73 -76.17
C TRP A 143 16.64 -1.10 -77.04
N GLY A 144 17.33 -2.21 -76.76
CA GLY A 144 18.49 -2.67 -77.51
C GLY A 144 19.73 -1.78 -77.35
N ASP A 145 19.81 -1.01 -76.26
CA ASP A 145 20.96 -0.18 -75.91
C ASP A 145 22.03 -1.02 -75.21
N THR A 146 22.98 -1.54 -76.00
CA THR A 146 24.03 -2.46 -75.51
C THR A 146 25.04 -1.80 -74.57
N ASP A 147 25.24 -0.49 -74.68
CA ASP A 147 26.10 0.26 -73.76
C ASP A 147 25.36 0.59 -72.47
N GLY A 148 24.10 1.01 -72.57
CA GLY A 148 23.19 1.17 -71.43
C GLY A 148 22.99 -0.12 -70.63
N GLU A 149 22.90 -1.27 -71.29
CA GLU A 149 22.78 -2.60 -70.67
C GLU A 149 24.00 -2.91 -69.78
N LYS A 150 25.22 -2.63 -70.27
CA LYS A 150 26.45 -2.86 -69.48
C LYS A 150 26.51 -1.96 -68.26
N THR A 151 26.15 -0.68 -68.40
CA THR A 151 26.12 0.27 -67.28
C THR A 151 25.07 -0.12 -66.25
N ALA A 152 23.84 -0.41 -66.69
CA ALA A 152 22.76 -0.81 -65.81
C ALA A 152 23.04 -2.15 -65.10
N ASN A 153 23.73 -3.09 -65.75
CA ASN A 153 24.17 -4.35 -65.12
C ASN A 153 25.22 -4.09 -64.02
N ALA A 154 26.18 -3.21 -64.27
CA ALA A 154 27.18 -2.84 -63.27
C ALA A 154 26.52 -2.16 -62.05
N ASP A 155 25.54 -1.28 -62.29
CA ASP A 155 24.77 -0.62 -61.22
C ASP A 155 23.89 -1.61 -60.45
N ALA A 156 23.27 -2.58 -61.14
CA ALA A 156 22.50 -3.65 -60.50
C ALA A 156 23.39 -4.53 -59.60
N GLN A 157 24.58 -4.90 -60.06
CA GLN A 157 25.55 -5.64 -59.24
C GLN A 157 26.01 -4.84 -58.02
N LYS A 158 26.22 -3.52 -58.18
CA LYS A 158 26.58 -2.62 -57.07
C LYS A 158 25.45 -2.51 -56.06
N ALA A 159 24.20 -2.36 -56.52
CA ALA A 159 23.02 -2.29 -55.66
C ALA A 159 22.80 -3.61 -54.90
N ALA A 160 22.95 -4.76 -55.55
CA ALA A 160 22.85 -6.07 -54.91
C ALA A 160 23.92 -6.27 -53.82
N LYS A 161 25.17 -5.86 -54.09
CA LYS A 161 26.26 -5.91 -53.09
C LYS A 161 25.98 -4.99 -51.90
N ASN A 162 25.43 -3.80 -52.15
CA ASN A 162 25.01 -2.89 -51.08
C ASN A 162 23.88 -3.50 -50.25
N LEU A 163 22.86 -4.09 -50.89
CA LEU A 163 21.76 -4.75 -50.20
C LEU A 163 22.24 -5.91 -49.33
N ALA A 164 23.17 -6.74 -49.80
CA ALA A 164 23.76 -7.81 -49.00
C ALA A 164 24.50 -7.26 -47.75
N THR A 165 25.19 -6.12 -47.90
CA THR A 165 25.89 -5.45 -46.80
C THR A 165 24.88 -4.90 -45.77
N VAL A 166 23.84 -4.23 -46.23
CA VAL A 166 22.77 -3.68 -45.38
C VAL A 166 21.97 -4.79 -44.70
N ALA A 167 21.73 -5.91 -45.38
CA ALA A 167 21.04 -7.06 -44.80
C ALA A 167 21.80 -7.66 -43.61
N GLU A 168 23.13 -7.79 -43.73
CA GLU A 168 23.98 -8.25 -42.63
C GLU A 168 24.04 -7.22 -41.49
N GLN A 169 24.08 -5.92 -41.80
CA GLN A 169 23.99 -4.86 -40.79
C GLN A 169 22.64 -4.90 -40.05
N ASN A 170 21.53 -5.09 -40.77
CA ASN A 170 20.20 -5.22 -40.19
C ASN A 170 20.12 -6.43 -39.27
N ARG A 171 20.66 -7.59 -39.69
CA ARG A 171 20.76 -8.77 -38.81
C ARG A 171 21.48 -8.46 -37.48
N ARG A 172 22.57 -7.68 -37.51
CA ARG A 172 23.28 -7.25 -36.29
C ARG A 172 22.46 -6.26 -35.46
N GLN A 173 21.79 -5.31 -36.11
CA GLN A 173 20.87 -4.39 -35.44
C GLN A 173 19.72 -5.14 -34.75
N GLN A 174 19.19 -6.22 -35.33
CA GLN A 174 18.15 -7.06 -34.70
C GLN A 174 18.64 -7.71 -33.40
N LEU A 175 19.92 -8.13 -33.32
CA LEU A 175 20.48 -8.63 -32.07
C LEU A 175 20.56 -7.55 -30.99
N ILE A 176 20.92 -6.32 -31.39
CA ILE A 176 20.96 -5.16 -30.49
C ILE A 176 19.55 -4.80 -30.03
N ILE A 177 18.57 -4.81 -30.93
CA ILE A 177 17.14 -4.58 -30.62
C ILE A 177 16.67 -5.58 -29.56
N GLY A 178 16.92 -6.88 -29.76
CA GLY A 178 16.54 -7.91 -28.79
C GLY A 178 17.24 -7.73 -27.43
N ALA A 179 18.52 -7.33 -27.42
CA ALA A 179 19.22 -7.02 -26.18
C ALA A 179 18.62 -5.81 -25.44
N LEU A 180 18.30 -4.73 -26.15
CA LEU A 180 17.67 -3.54 -25.57
C LEU A 180 16.25 -3.81 -25.07
N GLU A 181 15.47 -4.65 -25.76
CA GLU A 181 14.17 -5.12 -25.28
C GLU A 181 14.28 -5.90 -23.96
N GLN A 182 15.30 -6.76 -23.84
CA GLN A 182 15.57 -7.49 -22.60
C GLN A 182 16.01 -6.55 -21.47
N GLU A 183 16.81 -5.52 -21.76
CA GLU A 183 17.17 -4.49 -20.79
C GLU A 183 15.94 -3.71 -20.32
N LEU A 184 15.02 -3.35 -21.24
CA LEU A 184 13.75 -2.72 -20.86
C LEU A 184 12.93 -3.62 -19.91
N ALA A 185 12.83 -4.92 -20.21
CA ALA A 185 12.14 -5.87 -19.32
C ALA A 185 12.82 -5.97 -17.94
N THR A 186 14.15 -5.89 -17.90
CA THR A 186 14.94 -5.91 -16.67
C THR A 186 14.75 -4.63 -15.84
N ILE A 187 14.50 -3.48 -16.48
CA ILE A 187 14.21 -2.21 -15.82
C ILE A 187 12.73 -2.12 -15.37
N ASP A 188 11.80 -2.72 -16.12
CA ASP A 188 10.37 -2.68 -15.81
C ASP A 188 10.01 -3.40 -14.48
N GLN A 189 10.78 -4.43 -14.13
CA GLN A 189 10.63 -5.16 -12.87
C GLN A 189 10.87 -4.27 -11.62
N PRO A 190 12.04 -3.65 -11.42
CA PRO A 190 12.29 -2.78 -10.28
C PRO A 190 11.41 -1.52 -10.27
N ILE A 191 10.95 -1.01 -11.42
CA ILE A 191 9.94 0.07 -11.46
C ILE A 191 8.63 -0.41 -10.80
N SER A 192 8.20 -1.63 -11.12
CA SER A 192 6.98 -2.21 -10.54
C SER A 192 7.14 -2.45 -9.04
N GLU A 193 8.31 -2.93 -8.61
CA GLU A 193 8.65 -3.12 -7.20
C GLU A 193 8.66 -1.79 -6.43
N ALA A 194 9.32 -0.76 -6.95
CA ALA A 194 9.36 0.57 -6.35
C ALA A 194 7.95 1.16 -6.16
N LYS A 195 7.08 1.03 -7.17
CA LYS A 195 5.66 1.45 -7.07
C LYS A 195 4.90 0.68 -6.00
N GLN A 196 5.09 -0.64 -5.94
CA GLN A 196 4.42 -1.47 -4.93
C GLN A 196 4.87 -1.12 -3.51
N GLU A 197 6.17 -0.91 -3.29
CA GLU A 197 6.69 -0.54 -1.98
C GLU A 197 6.25 0.87 -1.56
N HIS A 198 6.25 1.83 -2.50
CA HIS A 198 5.67 3.15 -2.28
C HIS A 198 4.20 3.04 -1.83
N GLN A 199 3.37 2.29 -2.55
CA GLN A 199 1.95 2.10 -2.22
C GLN A 199 1.75 1.45 -0.84
N LYS A 200 2.59 0.47 -0.49
CA LYS A 200 2.54 -0.18 0.83
C LYS A 200 2.84 0.80 1.95
N ILE A 201 3.82 1.68 1.76
CA ILE A 201 4.19 2.71 2.74
C ILE A 201 3.09 3.77 2.82
N GLU A 202 2.57 4.22 1.68
CA GLU A 202 1.46 5.17 1.61
C GLU A 202 0.23 4.66 2.36
N ASN A 203 -0.16 3.41 2.15
CA ASN A 203 -1.29 2.81 2.87
C ASN A 203 -1.05 2.78 4.39
N LYS A 204 0.16 2.43 4.84
CA LYS A 204 0.51 2.48 6.28
C LYS A 204 0.44 3.91 6.83
N ALA A 205 0.94 4.88 6.07
CA ALA A 205 0.89 6.30 6.43
C ALA A 205 -0.55 6.81 6.52
N LEU A 206 -1.43 6.41 5.60
CA LEU A 206 -2.85 6.76 5.61
C LEU A 206 -3.59 6.14 6.80
N HIS A 207 -3.31 4.89 7.15
CA HIS A 207 -3.86 4.28 8.37
C HIS A 207 -3.43 5.02 9.64
N LEU A 208 -2.16 5.43 9.72
CA LEU A 208 -1.67 6.25 10.83
C LEU A 208 -2.35 7.62 10.85
N ALA A 209 -2.44 8.30 9.71
CA ALA A 209 -3.10 9.59 9.59
C ALA A 209 -4.58 9.50 10.00
N ASN A 210 -5.29 8.46 9.57
CA ASN A 210 -6.66 8.20 9.99
C ASN A 210 -6.76 8.07 11.52
N ALA A 211 -5.92 7.24 12.14
CA ALA A 211 -5.93 7.06 13.59
C ALA A 211 -5.68 8.36 14.37
N VAL A 212 -4.80 9.22 13.87
CA VAL A 212 -4.52 10.55 14.46
C VAL A 212 -5.71 11.49 14.26
N LEU A 213 -6.35 11.48 13.08
CA LEU A 213 -7.51 12.32 12.81
C LEU A 213 -8.73 11.92 13.63
N GLU A 214 -8.93 10.62 13.88
CA GLU A 214 -9.97 10.12 14.79
C GLU A 214 -9.77 10.68 16.22
N GLU A 215 -8.53 10.74 16.72
CA GLU A 215 -8.26 11.33 18.04
C GLU A 215 -8.49 12.84 18.05
N LYS A 216 -8.00 13.56 17.03
CA LYS A 216 -8.23 15.01 16.90
C LYS A 216 -9.72 15.36 16.76
N TRP A 217 -10.49 14.51 16.08
CA TRP A 217 -11.93 14.63 15.99
C TRP A 217 -12.59 14.51 17.37
N ASN A 218 -12.18 13.50 18.16
CA ASN A 218 -12.69 13.29 19.51
C ASN A 218 -12.33 14.46 20.45
N GLU A 219 -11.11 14.99 20.35
CA GLU A 219 -10.67 16.18 21.10
C GLU A 219 -11.50 17.42 20.73
N ALA A 220 -11.73 17.65 19.44
CA ALA A 220 -12.56 18.75 18.96
C ALA A 220 -14.02 18.61 19.39
N ALA A 221 -14.57 17.39 19.35
CA ALA A 221 -15.91 17.10 19.85
C ALA A 221 -16.01 17.38 21.36
N GLN A 222 -14.99 17.05 22.14
CA GLN A 222 -14.97 17.37 23.56
C GLN A 222 -14.95 18.88 23.83
N ALA A 223 -14.10 19.62 23.12
CA ALA A 223 -14.07 21.08 23.21
C ALA A 223 -15.44 21.70 22.83
N LEU A 224 -16.10 21.16 21.80
CA LEU A 224 -17.45 21.56 21.43
C LEU A 224 -18.47 21.31 22.55
N LEU A 225 -18.38 20.17 23.24
CA LEU A 225 -19.26 19.84 24.37
C LEU A 225 -19.01 20.72 25.58
N ASP A 226 -17.76 21.12 25.85
CA ASP A 226 -17.43 22.02 26.95
C ASP A 226 -18.05 23.41 26.71
N VAL A 227 -17.81 23.99 25.53
CA VAL A 227 -18.42 25.27 25.14
C VAL A 227 -19.94 25.17 25.06
N GLY A 228 -20.46 24.08 24.50
CA GLY A 228 -21.89 23.79 24.43
C GLY A 228 -22.53 23.70 25.82
N GLY A 229 -21.85 23.08 26.78
CA GLY A 229 -22.29 22.96 28.17
C GLY A 229 -22.36 24.32 28.87
N GLN A 230 -21.36 25.19 28.67
CA GLN A 230 -21.38 26.56 29.17
C GLN A 230 -22.52 27.38 28.55
N LEU A 231 -22.76 27.24 27.23
CA LEU A 231 -23.86 27.89 26.54
C LEU A 231 -25.22 27.42 27.07
N CYS A 232 -25.40 26.11 27.29
CA CYS A 232 -26.60 25.56 27.93
C CYS A 232 -26.81 26.13 29.33
N ALA A 233 -25.74 26.24 30.12
CA ALA A 233 -25.80 26.80 31.47
C ALA A 233 -26.21 28.28 31.45
N ALA A 234 -25.58 29.09 30.59
CA ALA A 234 -25.93 30.50 30.40
C ALA A 234 -27.39 30.67 29.98
N ARG A 235 -27.86 29.89 29.00
CA ARG A 235 -29.26 29.90 28.54
C ARG A 235 -30.24 29.57 29.66
N ARG A 236 -29.95 28.54 30.46
CA ARG A 236 -30.75 28.17 31.64
C ARG A 236 -30.81 29.31 32.66
N MET A 237 -29.72 30.05 32.88
CA MET A 237 -29.66 31.17 33.84
C MET A 237 -30.47 32.40 33.40
N ILE A 238 -30.81 32.50 32.11
CA ILE A 238 -31.64 33.59 31.56
C ILE A 238 -33.02 33.09 31.08
N ASP A 239 -33.46 31.91 31.56
CA ASP A 239 -34.73 31.27 31.19
C ASP A 239 -34.94 31.12 29.67
N ARG A 240 -33.86 30.86 28.92
CA ARG A 240 -33.89 30.64 27.47
C ARG A 240 -33.76 29.16 27.13
N ASP A 241 -34.63 28.67 26.25
CA ASP A 241 -34.64 27.27 25.82
C ASP A 241 -33.42 26.93 24.92
N PRO A 242 -32.69 25.83 25.19
CA PRO A 242 -31.61 25.33 24.35
C PRO A 242 -32.04 24.53 23.11
N VAL A 243 -33.28 24.63 22.60
CA VAL A 243 -33.82 23.89 21.41
C VAL A 243 -32.81 23.59 20.30
N ALA A 244 -31.99 24.57 19.89
CA ALA A 244 -31.01 24.39 18.82
C ALA A 244 -29.92 23.33 19.11
N LEU A 245 -29.67 23.01 20.39
CA LEU A 245 -28.65 22.07 20.86
C LEU A 245 -29.23 20.66 21.10
N LEU A 246 -30.55 20.50 21.11
CA LEU A 246 -31.23 19.20 21.30
C LEU A 246 -30.92 18.20 20.17
N LYS A 247 -30.50 18.69 19.00
CA LYS A 247 -30.15 17.86 17.83
C LYS A 247 -28.66 17.51 17.77
N LEU A 248 -27.86 17.89 18.77
CA LEU A 248 -26.45 17.55 18.78
C LEU A 248 -26.29 16.03 18.89
N ASN A 249 -25.58 15.46 17.93
CA ASN A 249 -25.12 14.09 17.95
C ASN A 249 -23.77 14.04 17.23
N VAL A 250 -22.71 13.79 17.97
CA VAL A 250 -21.34 13.72 17.46
C VAL A 250 -20.80 12.31 17.72
N PRO A 251 -20.53 11.51 16.67
CA PRO A 251 -20.03 10.16 16.85
C PRO A 251 -18.58 10.18 17.35
N GLU A 252 -18.30 9.40 18.39
CA GLU A 252 -16.94 9.11 18.81
C GLU A 252 -16.28 8.20 17.78
N GLN A 253 -15.00 8.46 17.49
CA GLN A 253 -14.23 7.71 16.49
C GLN A 253 -13.14 6.86 17.17
N GLY A 254 -12.69 5.81 16.50
CA GLY A 254 -11.57 4.98 16.96
C GLY A 254 -11.97 3.79 17.83
N GLU A 255 -11.65 3.81 19.13
CA GLU A 255 -11.78 2.63 20.01
C GLU A 255 -13.20 2.40 20.57
N ASN A 256 -14.03 3.43 20.55
CA ASN A 256 -15.37 3.44 21.13
C ASN A 256 -16.40 3.72 20.04
N PHE A 257 -17.61 3.18 20.23
CA PHE A 257 -18.73 3.31 19.28
C PHE A 257 -19.88 4.14 19.86
N SER A 258 -19.57 5.00 20.83
CA SER A 258 -20.52 5.93 21.43
C SER A 258 -20.76 7.15 20.53
N SER A 259 -21.77 7.92 20.87
CA SER A 259 -21.95 9.28 20.40
C SER A 259 -22.10 10.20 21.59
N TRP A 260 -21.55 11.40 21.49
CA TRP A 260 -21.87 12.48 22.41
C TRP A 260 -23.13 13.20 21.94
N ASP A 261 -24.10 13.33 22.83
CA ASP A 261 -25.41 13.86 22.51
C ASP A 261 -25.86 14.99 23.44
N TRP A 262 -27.13 15.38 23.31
CA TRP A 262 -27.74 16.39 24.17
C TRP A 262 -27.64 16.06 25.66
N SER A 263 -27.69 14.78 26.05
CA SER A 263 -27.62 14.35 27.44
C SER A 263 -26.27 14.72 28.06
N ASP A 264 -25.18 14.57 27.31
CA ASP A 264 -23.82 14.99 27.74
C ASP A 264 -23.75 16.51 27.97
N LEU A 265 -24.36 17.30 27.08
CA LEU A 265 -24.42 18.75 27.23
C LEU A 265 -25.25 19.15 28.46
N SER A 266 -26.40 18.52 28.64
CA SER A 266 -27.30 18.77 29.77
C SER A 266 -26.58 18.46 31.08
N GLU A 267 -25.93 17.31 31.18
CA GLU A 267 -25.18 16.90 32.37
C GLU A 267 -24.05 17.90 32.71
N ARG A 268 -23.29 18.36 31.71
CA ARG A 268 -22.26 19.39 31.91
C ARG A 268 -22.84 20.72 32.33
N SER A 269 -23.96 21.14 31.73
CA SER A 269 -24.58 22.45 31.98
C SER A 269 -25.00 22.64 33.44
N VAL A 270 -25.37 21.57 34.15
CA VAL A 270 -25.76 21.62 35.57
C VAL A 270 -24.56 21.88 36.47
N ARG A 271 -23.35 21.56 36.02
CA ARG A 271 -22.10 21.72 36.79
C ARG A 271 -21.60 23.16 36.80
N TYR A 272 -21.92 23.96 35.79
CA TYR A 272 -21.49 25.35 35.68
C TYR A 272 -22.34 26.29 36.55
N LYS A 273 -21.66 27.13 37.33
CA LYS A 273 -22.26 28.23 38.11
C LYS A 273 -22.09 29.55 37.38
N VAL A 274 -22.81 30.58 37.85
CA VAL A 274 -22.74 31.94 37.29
C VAL A 274 -21.30 32.44 37.20
N LYS A 275 -20.48 32.21 38.24
CA LYS A 275 -19.06 32.61 38.23
C LYS A 275 -18.25 31.94 37.12
N ASP A 276 -18.52 30.67 36.83
CA ASP A 276 -17.82 29.91 35.79
C ASP A 276 -18.23 30.40 34.40
N VAL A 277 -19.52 30.71 34.21
CA VAL A 277 -20.07 31.27 32.96
C VAL A 277 -19.59 32.71 32.71
N LEU A 278 -19.27 33.47 33.76
CA LEU A 278 -18.75 34.83 33.63
C LEU A 278 -17.21 34.88 33.47
N ALA A 279 -16.52 33.75 33.67
CA ALA A 279 -15.07 33.63 33.58
C ALA A 279 -14.57 33.15 32.20
N LEU A 280 -15.35 33.44 31.15
CA LEU A 280 -15.05 33.09 29.75
C LEU A 280 -13.64 33.51 29.32
#